data_AF-A0A0S2KKB4-F1
#
_entry.id   AF-A0A0S2KKB4-F1
#
_cell.length_a   1.000
_cell.length_b   1.000
_cell.length_c   1.000
_cell.angle_alpha   90.00
_cell.angle_beta   90.00
_cell.angle_gamma   90.00
#
_symmetry.space_group_name_H-M   'P 1'
#
loop_
_entity.id
_entity.type
_entity.pdbx_description
1 polymer ?
#
loop_
_entity_poly.entity_id
_entity_poly.type
_entity_poly.pdbx_seq_one_letter_code
_entity_poly.pdbx_strand_id
1 'polypeptide(L)'
;MEKITLDNFDAEYVDCIEEQEIDKFVCREMSRQIHRYIKGMSGSKQIMEKFEERLSTLSLAEKEEALARYIDLNRKAIRGLDFKIVLARSMANYCDTFDYLLTLVNNKRKMVYYLNRIKEKYVRFHQVFEQDGKFGIKDYKGDILIQPLYSFLRTCYVYVDDLKEMPIIAEKAGKVGLVLPDYHDTVVADFVYDDIALRDEPPYFEATKDGKTVLLDV
;
A
#
# COMPACT_ATOMS: atom_id res chain seq x y z
N MET A 1 -13.94 20.36 -19.75
CA MET A 1 -14.97 20.66 -18.75
C MET A 1 -16.04 21.49 -19.40
N GLU A 2 -17.30 21.04 -19.35
CA GLU A 2 -18.44 21.90 -19.70
C GLU A 2 -18.55 23.05 -18.69
N LYS A 3 -19.14 24.16 -19.12
CA LYS A 3 -19.34 25.32 -18.26
C LYS A 3 -20.42 24.96 -17.22
N ILE A 4 -20.13 25.18 -15.93
CA ILE A 4 -21.12 24.97 -14.87
C ILE A 4 -22.26 25.99 -15.05
N THR A 5 -23.49 25.48 -15.13
CA THR A 5 -24.76 26.20 -15.18
C THR A 5 -25.58 25.84 -13.95
N LEU A 6 -26.63 26.61 -13.65
CA LEU A 6 -27.57 26.26 -12.57
C LEU A 6 -28.20 24.88 -12.79
N ASP A 7 -28.48 24.51 -14.05
CA ASP A 7 -29.12 23.25 -14.40
C ASP A 7 -28.18 22.03 -14.25
N ASN A 8 -26.86 22.23 -14.31
CA ASN A 8 -25.88 21.16 -14.14
C ASN A 8 -25.07 21.27 -12.83
N PHE A 9 -25.34 22.28 -11.99
CA PHE A 9 -24.57 22.54 -10.76
C PHE A 9 -24.53 21.30 -9.87
N ASP A 10 -25.70 20.75 -9.50
CA ASP A 10 -25.78 19.57 -8.63
C ASP A 10 -25.19 18.29 -9.26
N ALA A 11 -24.99 18.29 -10.58
CA ALA A 11 -24.52 17.14 -11.35
C ALA A 11 -23.01 17.17 -11.62
N GLU A 12 -22.45 18.35 -11.87
CA GLU A 12 -21.08 18.57 -12.35
C GLU A 12 -20.20 19.32 -11.34
N TYR A 13 -20.79 20.00 -10.36
CA TYR A 13 -20.03 20.63 -9.28
C TYR A 13 -19.53 19.60 -8.28
N VAL A 14 -18.22 19.63 -8.06
CA VAL A 14 -17.54 18.86 -7.03
C VAL A 14 -17.15 19.83 -5.93
N ASP A 15 -17.76 19.66 -4.75
CA ASP A 15 -17.42 20.44 -3.57
C ASP A 15 -16.07 19.95 -3.02
N CYS A 16 -15.04 20.80 -3.12
CA CYS A 16 -13.70 20.47 -2.66
C CYS A 16 -13.63 20.23 -1.14
N ILE A 17 -14.54 20.80 -0.35
CA ILE A 17 -14.62 20.57 1.10
C ILE A 17 -15.20 19.18 1.36
N GLU A 18 -16.29 18.83 0.66
CA GLU A 18 -16.87 17.47 0.72
C GLU A 18 -15.82 16.42 0.39
N GLU A 19 -15.05 16.61 -0.68
CA GLU A 19 -14.00 15.68 -1.06
C GLU A 19 -12.92 15.54 0.02
N GLN A 20 -12.40 16.65 0.52
CA GLN A 20 -11.33 16.66 1.51
C GLN A 20 -11.75 15.97 2.81
N GLU A 21 -12.97 16.24 3.27
CA GLU A 21 -13.49 15.62 4.49
C GLU A 21 -13.83 14.14 4.27
N ILE A 22 -14.44 13.76 3.15
CA ILE A 22 -14.66 12.33 2.82
C ILE A 22 -13.32 11.59 2.73
N ASP A 23 -12.32 12.13 2.04
CA ASP A 23 -10.98 11.53 1.93
C ASP A 23 -10.33 11.32 3.31
N LYS A 24 -10.42 12.32 4.19
CA LYS A 24 -9.97 12.24 5.59
C LYS A 24 -10.68 11.12 6.35
N PHE A 25 -11.99 10.98 6.24
CA PHE A 25 -12.72 9.91 6.91
C PHE A 25 -12.43 8.53 6.29
N VAL A 26 -12.28 8.44 4.97
CA VAL A 26 -11.82 7.22 4.29
C VAL A 26 -10.45 6.82 4.81
N CYS A 27 -9.50 7.74 4.90
CA CYS A 27 -8.16 7.46 5.42
C CYS A 27 -8.21 6.87 6.83
N ARG A 28 -9.08 7.39 7.70
CA ARG A 28 -9.32 6.83 9.04
C ARG A 28 -9.91 5.43 8.98
N GLU A 29 -10.88 5.18 8.09
CA GLU A 29 -11.48 3.86 7.91
C GLU A 29 -10.48 2.83 7.36
N MET A 30 -9.60 3.23 6.43
CA MET A 30 -8.55 2.39 5.86
C MET A 30 -7.47 2.05 6.90
N SER A 31 -7.01 3.05 7.68
CA SER A 31 -6.12 2.83 8.83
C SER A 31 -6.74 1.85 9.83
N ARG A 32 -8.04 1.99 10.14
CA ARG A 32 -8.79 1.07 10.99
C ARG A 32 -8.88 -0.36 10.42
N GLN A 33 -8.98 -0.53 9.10
CA GLN A 33 -8.95 -1.87 8.49
C GLN A 33 -7.59 -2.52 8.65
N ILE A 34 -6.51 -1.78 8.42
CA ILE A 34 -5.15 -2.29 8.58
C ILE A 34 -4.87 -2.64 10.05
N HIS A 35 -5.26 -1.77 10.99
CA HIS A 35 -5.19 -2.08 12.43
C HIS A 35 -5.86 -3.41 12.76
N ARG A 36 -7.08 -3.64 12.25
CA ARG A 36 -7.82 -4.90 12.47
C ARG A 36 -7.12 -6.10 11.85
N TYR A 37 -6.54 -5.93 10.67
CA TYR A 37 -5.77 -6.97 9.99
C TYR A 37 -4.54 -7.37 10.81
N ILE A 38 -3.73 -6.39 11.27
CA ILE A 38 -2.55 -6.61 12.12
C ILE A 38 -2.93 -7.37 13.39
N LYS A 39 -4.01 -6.92 14.07
CA LYS A 39 -4.53 -7.58 15.27
C LYS A 39 -5.02 -9.01 15.00
N GLY A 40 -5.66 -9.24 13.86
CA GLY A 40 -6.18 -10.56 13.47
C GLY A 40 -5.09 -11.59 13.13
N MET A 41 -3.91 -11.13 12.73
CA MET A 41 -2.75 -11.99 12.41
C MET A 41 -1.92 -12.37 13.66
N SER A 42 -2.41 -12.11 14.87
CA SER A 42 -1.65 -12.24 16.12
C SER A 42 -0.35 -11.41 16.13
N GLY A 43 -0.34 -10.27 15.41
CA GLY A 43 0.78 -9.34 15.44
C GLY A 43 1.07 -8.88 16.87
N SER A 44 2.34 -8.63 17.18
CA SER A 44 2.70 -8.16 18.52
C SER A 44 2.09 -6.77 18.76
N LYS A 45 1.59 -6.52 19.98
CA LYS A 45 1.03 -5.22 20.38
C LYS A 45 1.97 -4.06 20.06
N GLN A 46 3.27 -4.27 20.28
CA GLN A 46 4.32 -3.28 20.03
C GLN A 46 4.41 -2.88 18.55
N ILE A 47 4.22 -3.83 17.63
CA ILE A 47 4.26 -3.56 16.19
C ILE A 47 3.04 -2.72 15.78
N MET A 48 1.87 -3.07 16.28
CA MET A 48 0.64 -2.29 16.07
C MET A 48 0.77 -0.86 16.59
N GLU A 49 1.31 -0.68 17.80
CA GLU A 49 1.53 0.64 18.40
C GLU A 49 2.53 1.48 17.58
N LYS A 50 3.62 0.88 17.09
CA LYS A 50 4.59 1.57 16.21
C LYS A 50 3.96 2.03 14.89
N PHE A 51 3.10 1.20 14.29
CA PHE A 51 2.37 1.57 13.08
C PHE A 51 1.47 2.79 13.31
N GLU A 52 0.71 2.78 14.41
CA GLU A 52 -0.16 3.90 14.78
C GLU A 52 0.63 5.18 15.09
N GLU A 53 1.73 5.06 15.83
CA GLU A 53 2.62 6.18 16.15
C GLU A 53 3.18 6.81 14.88
N ARG A 54 3.71 6.00 13.95
CA ARG A 54 4.23 6.50 12.67
C ARG A 54 3.14 7.13 11.81
N LEU A 55 1.96 6.51 11.70
CA LEU A 55 0.86 7.15 10.98
C LEU A 55 0.50 8.49 11.61
N SER A 56 0.51 8.62 12.94
CA SER A 56 0.06 9.84 13.63
C SER A 56 0.87 11.09 13.25
N THR A 57 2.15 10.93 12.89
CA THR A 57 3.05 12.03 12.52
C THR A 57 2.91 12.51 11.08
N LEU A 58 2.22 11.74 10.23
CA LEU A 58 2.06 12.01 8.80
C LEU A 58 0.89 12.96 8.51
N SER A 59 1.05 13.80 7.48
CA SER A 59 -0.05 14.54 6.85
C SER A 59 -1.08 13.58 6.23
N LEU A 60 -2.25 14.09 5.83
CA LEU A 60 -3.27 13.25 5.20
C LEU A 60 -2.72 12.57 3.94
N ALA A 61 -2.10 13.31 3.02
CA ALA A 61 -1.55 12.76 1.78
C ALA A 61 -0.49 11.67 2.04
N GLU A 62 0.40 11.90 3.01
CA GLU A 62 1.42 10.92 3.39
C GLU A 62 0.81 9.67 4.03
N LYS A 63 -0.27 9.81 4.83
CA LYS A 63 -1.02 8.66 5.34
C LYS A 63 -1.63 7.85 4.22
N GLU A 64 -2.28 8.49 3.25
CA GLU A 64 -2.89 7.78 2.12
C GLU A 64 -1.85 6.98 1.33
N GLU A 65 -0.68 7.58 1.07
CA GLU A 65 0.44 6.92 0.41
C GLU A 65 0.98 5.73 1.23
N ALA A 66 1.22 5.92 2.53
CA ALA A 66 1.70 4.87 3.43
C ALA A 66 0.71 3.69 3.51
N LEU A 67 -0.59 3.97 3.60
CA LEU A 67 -1.63 2.95 3.62
C LEU A 67 -1.73 2.21 2.27
N ALA A 68 -1.59 2.90 1.15
CA ALA A 68 -1.59 2.28 -0.18
C ALA A 68 -0.41 1.33 -0.36
N ARG A 69 0.80 1.74 0.05
CA ARG A 69 2.00 0.89 0.06
C ARG A 69 1.81 -0.33 0.96
N TYR A 70 1.26 -0.14 2.15
CA TYR A 70 0.94 -1.25 3.05
C TYR A 70 0.01 -2.26 2.38
N ILE A 71 -1.05 -1.78 1.71
CA ILE A 71 -2.04 -2.63 1.03
C ILE A 71 -1.42 -3.37 -0.16
N ASP A 72 -0.51 -2.76 -0.89
CA ASP A 72 0.17 -3.42 -2.00
C ASP A 72 1.01 -4.62 -1.54
N LEU A 73 1.77 -4.44 -0.46
CA LEU A 73 2.54 -5.52 0.17
C LEU A 73 1.61 -6.51 0.89
N ASN A 74 0.54 -6.05 1.51
CA ASN A 74 -0.39 -6.87 2.29
C ASN A 74 -1.77 -6.93 1.65
N ARG A 75 -1.87 -7.44 0.41
CA ARG A 75 -3.15 -7.46 -0.34
C ARG A 75 -4.30 -8.14 0.39
N LYS A 76 -3.99 -9.04 1.33
CA LYS A 76 -4.98 -9.70 2.21
C LYS A 76 -5.67 -8.74 3.18
N ALA A 77 -5.06 -7.60 3.51
CA ALA A 77 -5.62 -6.59 4.41
C ALA A 77 -6.95 -6.00 3.92
N ILE A 78 -7.18 -6.00 2.60
CA ILE A 78 -8.43 -5.56 1.99
C ILE A 78 -9.24 -6.71 1.39
N ARG A 79 -8.82 -7.97 1.58
CA ARG A 79 -9.54 -9.13 1.04
C ARG A 79 -10.89 -9.27 1.74
N GLY A 80 -11.96 -9.16 0.97
CA GLY A 80 -13.34 -9.20 1.50
C GLY A 80 -13.81 -7.87 2.11
N LEU A 81 -13.03 -6.80 2.01
CA LEU A 81 -13.47 -5.46 2.40
C LEU A 81 -14.50 -4.92 1.40
N ASP A 82 -15.68 -4.56 1.90
CA ASP A 82 -16.67 -3.83 1.10
C ASP A 82 -16.42 -2.32 1.16
N PHE A 83 -15.85 -1.77 0.08
CA PHE A 83 -15.59 -0.34 -0.05
C PHE A 83 -16.87 0.52 0.00
N LYS A 84 -18.05 -0.03 -0.27
CA LYS A 84 -19.31 0.71 -0.09
C LYS A 84 -19.59 0.99 1.38
N ILE A 85 -19.23 0.06 2.26
CA ILE A 85 -19.37 0.25 3.71
C ILE A 85 -18.33 1.25 4.24
N VAL A 86 -17.11 1.22 3.70
CA VAL A 86 -16.09 2.25 3.97
C VAL A 86 -16.64 3.63 3.60
N LEU A 87 -17.11 3.78 2.36
CA LEU A 87 -17.64 5.04 1.88
C LEU A 87 -18.88 5.50 2.66
N ALA A 88 -19.84 4.62 2.94
CA ALA A 88 -21.04 4.96 3.69
C ALA A 88 -20.72 5.45 5.11
N ARG A 89 -19.73 4.85 5.79
CA ARG A 89 -19.26 5.33 7.10
C ARG A 89 -18.56 6.68 6.98
N SER A 90 -17.73 6.88 5.95
CA SER A 90 -17.06 8.16 5.73
C SER A 90 -18.06 9.29 5.46
N MET A 91 -19.05 9.04 4.60
CA MET A 91 -20.16 9.97 4.34
C MET A 91 -20.97 10.25 5.62
N ALA A 92 -21.25 9.22 6.42
CA ALA A 92 -21.96 9.40 7.69
C ALA A 92 -21.19 10.26 8.71
N ASN A 93 -19.85 10.24 8.70
CA ASN A 93 -19.05 11.12 9.55
C ASN A 93 -18.96 12.56 9.01
N TYR A 94 -19.15 12.75 7.70
CA TYR A 94 -19.17 14.06 7.06
C TYR A 94 -20.52 14.77 7.21
N CYS A 95 -21.63 14.04 7.16
CA CYS A 95 -22.97 14.61 7.22
C CYS A 95 -23.40 14.98 8.65
N ASP A 96 -23.93 16.19 8.84
CA ASP A 96 -24.52 16.63 10.12
C ASP A 96 -25.97 16.15 10.34
N THR A 97 -26.66 15.71 9.27
CA THR A 97 -28.05 15.24 9.34
C THR A 97 -28.25 13.92 8.61
N PHE A 98 -29.19 13.11 9.10
CA PHE A 98 -29.54 11.84 8.48
C PHE A 98 -30.16 12.02 7.09
N ASP A 99 -30.97 13.06 6.89
CA ASP A 99 -31.58 13.37 5.59
C ASP A 99 -30.52 13.72 4.53
N TYR A 100 -29.47 14.46 4.93
CA TYR A 100 -28.36 14.76 4.04
C TYR A 100 -27.54 13.51 3.73
N LEU A 101 -27.30 12.63 4.72
CA LEU A 101 -26.66 11.33 4.49
C LEU A 101 -27.44 10.49 3.49
N LEU A 102 -28.77 10.40 3.64
CA LEU A 102 -29.62 9.67 2.69
C LEU A 102 -29.54 10.27 1.29
N THR A 103 -29.51 11.61 1.17
CA THR A 103 -29.34 12.29 -0.11
C THR A 103 -28.01 11.92 -0.76
N LEU A 104 -26.93 11.94 0.02
CA LEU A 104 -25.57 11.67 -0.46
C LEU A 104 -25.37 10.21 -0.87
N VAL A 105 -25.80 9.25 -0.03
CA VAL A 105 -25.66 7.80 -0.29
C VAL A 105 -26.56 7.34 -1.45
N ASN A 106 -27.71 7.95 -1.65
CA ASN A 106 -28.60 7.62 -2.78
C ASN A 106 -28.18 8.29 -4.09
N ASN A 107 -27.26 9.26 -4.07
CA ASN A 107 -26.69 9.83 -5.28
C ASN A 107 -25.72 8.85 -5.94
N LYS A 108 -26.22 8.11 -6.93
CA LYS A 108 -25.44 7.08 -7.66
C LYS A 108 -24.16 7.61 -8.30
N ARG A 109 -24.18 8.85 -8.82
CA ARG A 109 -23.00 9.44 -9.47
C ARG A 109 -21.91 9.72 -8.44
N LYS A 110 -22.26 10.36 -7.32
CA LYS A 110 -21.32 10.58 -6.21
C LYS A 110 -20.80 9.26 -5.62
N MET A 111 -21.66 8.26 -5.45
CA MET A 111 -21.23 6.94 -4.98
C MET A 111 -20.20 6.29 -5.91
N VAL A 112 -20.42 6.30 -7.23
CA VAL A 112 -19.45 5.78 -8.20
C VAL A 112 -18.15 6.59 -8.17
N TYR A 113 -18.26 7.91 -8.15
CA TYR A 113 -17.13 8.83 -8.10
C TYR A 113 -16.22 8.54 -6.89
N TYR A 114 -16.77 8.56 -5.68
CA TYR A 114 -15.99 8.33 -4.47
C TYR A 114 -15.48 6.90 -4.38
N LEU A 115 -16.23 5.88 -4.84
CA LEU A 115 -15.73 4.50 -4.87
C LEU A 115 -14.51 4.35 -5.78
N ASN A 116 -14.52 4.96 -6.96
CA ASN A 116 -13.36 4.94 -7.86
C ASN A 116 -12.18 5.69 -7.24
N ARG A 117 -12.43 6.87 -6.68
CA ARG A 117 -11.42 7.66 -5.99
C ARG A 117 -10.74 6.89 -4.85
N ILE A 118 -11.52 6.20 -4.01
CA ILE A 118 -10.97 5.33 -2.95
C ILE A 118 -10.08 4.24 -3.56
N LYS A 119 -10.55 3.55 -4.59
CA LYS A 119 -9.76 2.48 -5.22
C LYS A 119 -8.47 3.01 -5.83
N GLU A 120 -8.50 4.13 -6.53
CA GLU A 120 -7.33 4.77 -7.14
C GLU A 120 -6.31 5.22 -6.08
N LYS A 121 -6.77 5.66 -4.91
CA LYS A 121 -5.88 6.04 -3.81
C LYS A 121 -5.22 4.86 -3.12
N TYR A 122 -5.96 3.79 -2.84
CA TYR A 122 -5.48 2.73 -1.93
C TYR A 122 -5.16 1.40 -2.60
N VAL A 123 -5.68 1.13 -3.81
CA VAL A 123 -5.48 -0.14 -4.54
C VAL A 123 -4.43 0.09 -5.63
N ARG A 124 -3.18 0.24 -5.20
CA ARG A 124 -2.02 0.58 -6.06
C ARG A 124 -1.05 -0.59 -6.13
N PHE A 125 -1.45 -1.63 -6.85
CA PHE A 125 -0.71 -2.88 -6.86
C PHE A 125 0.49 -2.87 -7.82
N HIS A 126 1.65 -3.31 -7.35
CA HIS A 126 2.78 -3.63 -8.21
C HIS A 126 2.49 -4.90 -9.04
N GLN A 127 3.19 -5.04 -10.16
CA GLN A 127 3.13 -6.21 -11.03
C GLN A 127 4.53 -6.79 -11.21
N VAL A 128 4.72 -8.05 -10.80
CA VAL A 128 5.88 -8.83 -11.23
C VAL A 128 5.65 -9.25 -12.68
N PHE A 129 6.66 -9.05 -13.53
CA PHE A 129 6.60 -9.42 -14.94
C PHE A 129 7.87 -10.14 -15.38
N GLU A 130 7.77 -10.90 -16.47
CA GLU A 130 8.90 -11.60 -17.09
C GLU A 130 9.17 -11.01 -18.48
N GLN A 131 10.44 -10.81 -18.80
CA GLN A 131 10.93 -10.41 -20.11
C GLN A 131 12.23 -11.18 -20.39
N ASP A 132 12.29 -11.88 -21.53
CA ASP A 132 13.47 -12.63 -21.98
C ASP A 132 14.01 -13.64 -20.92
N GLY A 133 13.11 -14.28 -20.15
CA GLY A 133 13.48 -15.21 -19.08
C GLY A 133 14.01 -14.55 -17.81
N LYS A 134 13.84 -13.23 -17.66
CA LYS A 134 14.22 -12.45 -16.49
C LYS A 134 13.02 -11.73 -15.88
N PHE A 135 13.02 -11.61 -14.56
CA PHE A 135 11.93 -11.02 -13.79
C PHE A 135 12.26 -9.59 -13.39
N GLY A 136 11.25 -8.73 -13.51
CA GLY A 136 11.22 -7.35 -13.04
C GLY A 136 9.93 -7.03 -12.30
N ILE A 137 9.83 -5.81 -11.76
CA ILE A 137 8.64 -5.30 -11.09
C ILE A 137 8.26 -3.96 -11.70
N LYS A 138 6.97 -3.80 -12.01
CA LYS A 138 6.36 -2.52 -12.32
C LYS A 138 5.57 -2.02 -11.13
N ASP A 139 5.56 -0.72 -10.91
CA ASP A 139 4.66 -0.09 -9.97
C ASP A 139 3.20 -0.11 -10.50
N TYR A 140 2.29 0.51 -9.76
CA TYR A 140 0.88 0.59 -10.13
C TYR A 140 0.59 1.45 -11.36
N LYS A 141 1.54 2.31 -11.78
CA LYS A 141 1.46 3.12 -12.99
C LYS A 141 2.01 2.39 -14.22
N GLY A 142 2.73 1.29 -14.01
CA GLY A 142 3.41 0.55 -15.05
C GLY A 142 4.87 0.98 -15.24
N ASP A 143 5.37 1.90 -14.41
CA ASP A 143 6.77 2.32 -14.41
C ASP A 143 7.64 1.20 -13.83
N ILE A 144 8.83 1.01 -14.38
CA ILE A 144 9.72 -0.10 -13.97
C ILE A 144 10.37 0.26 -12.62
N LEU A 145 9.93 -0.42 -11.57
CA LEU A 145 10.45 -0.31 -10.20
C LEU A 145 11.73 -1.13 -10.01
N ILE A 146 11.78 -2.30 -10.63
CA ILE A 146 12.92 -3.22 -10.69
C ILE A 146 13.07 -3.71 -12.12
N GLN A 147 14.24 -3.57 -12.70
CA GLN A 147 14.52 -3.96 -14.09
C GLN A 147 14.45 -5.49 -14.24
N PRO A 148 14.07 -6.00 -15.43
CA PRO A 148 14.01 -7.43 -15.69
C PRO A 148 15.41 -8.02 -15.90
N LEU A 149 16.21 -8.09 -14.82
CA LEU A 149 17.60 -8.54 -14.85
C LEU A 149 17.83 -9.86 -14.09
N TYR A 150 16.83 -10.31 -13.34
CA TYR A 150 16.98 -11.33 -12.31
C TYR A 150 16.35 -12.66 -12.73
N SER A 151 16.96 -13.79 -12.40
CA SER A 151 16.35 -15.12 -12.63
C SER A 151 15.20 -15.41 -11.66
N PHE A 152 15.16 -14.68 -10.55
CA PHE A 152 14.14 -14.81 -9.52
C PHE A 152 14.02 -13.51 -8.74
N LEU A 153 12.79 -13.19 -8.31
CA LEU A 153 12.48 -12.09 -7.40
C LEU A 153 11.52 -12.58 -6.31
N ARG A 154 11.81 -12.23 -5.07
CA ARG A 154 10.93 -12.45 -3.92
C ARG A 154 10.79 -11.18 -3.12
N THR A 155 9.62 -10.57 -3.23
CA THR A 155 9.19 -9.47 -2.37
C THR A 155 9.05 -9.98 -0.93
N CYS A 156 9.76 -9.35 0.00
CA CYS A 156 9.69 -9.68 1.42
C CYS A 156 8.40 -9.10 2.02
N TYR A 157 7.35 -9.91 2.07
CA TYR A 157 6.03 -9.57 2.62
C TYR A 157 5.99 -9.67 4.14
N VAL A 158 6.91 -9.04 4.86
CA VAL A 158 7.00 -9.27 6.30
C VAL A 158 6.95 -7.98 7.07
N TYR A 159 6.05 -8.04 8.06
CA TYR A 159 5.90 -7.36 9.35
C TYR A 159 7.06 -6.48 9.83
N VAL A 160 7.46 -5.54 9.01
CA VAL A 160 8.03 -4.30 9.48
C VAL A 160 6.93 -3.28 9.25
N ASP A 161 5.91 -3.30 10.13
CA ASP A 161 4.79 -2.32 10.16
C ASP A 161 5.29 -0.90 10.54
N ASP A 162 6.57 -0.66 10.34
CA ASP A 162 7.27 0.57 10.53
C ASP A 162 7.25 1.38 9.20
N LEU A 163 6.66 0.87 8.11
CA LEU A 163 6.59 1.57 6.81
C LEU A 163 7.95 1.73 6.12
N LYS A 164 9.01 1.04 6.58
CA LYS A 164 10.27 1.01 5.84
C LYS A 164 10.13 0.22 4.55
N GLU A 165 10.81 0.69 3.54
CA GLU A 165 10.93 0.01 2.26
C GLU A 165 11.89 -1.16 2.42
N MET A 166 11.35 -2.38 2.31
CA MET A 166 12.15 -3.59 2.48
C MET A 166 12.84 -3.97 1.16
N PRO A 167 14.13 -4.33 1.20
CA PRO A 167 14.81 -4.88 0.05
C PRO A 167 14.12 -6.15 -0.48
N ILE A 168 14.22 -6.36 -1.79
CA ILE A 168 13.75 -7.54 -2.50
C ILE A 168 14.90 -8.54 -2.59
N ILE A 169 14.61 -9.80 -2.28
CA ILE A 169 15.54 -10.89 -2.53
C ILE A 169 15.54 -11.18 -4.03
N ALA A 170 16.71 -11.08 -4.65
CA ALA A 170 16.87 -11.27 -6.08
C ALA A 170 17.95 -12.31 -6.36
N GLU A 171 17.78 -13.08 -7.43
CA GLU A 171 18.80 -14.00 -7.92
C GLU A 171 19.39 -13.50 -9.25
N LYS A 172 20.71 -13.51 -9.36
CA LYS A 172 21.45 -13.20 -10.57
C LYS A 172 22.62 -14.15 -10.71
N ALA A 173 22.69 -14.84 -11.86
CA ALA A 173 23.77 -15.78 -12.19
C ALA A 173 24.01 -16.88 -11.12
N GLY A 174 22.94 -17.40 -10.52
CA GLY A 174 23.02 -18.48 -9.52
C GLY A 174 23.47 -18.05 -8.12
N LYS A 175 23.58 -16.74 -7.87
CA LYS A 175 23.80 -16.17 -6.54
C LYS A 175 22.67 -15.22 -6.17
N VAL A 176 22.44 -15.08 -4.87
CA VAL A 176 21.37 -14.29 -4.29
C VAL A 176 21.95 -13.00 -3.71
N GLY A 177 21.20 -11.91 -3.84
CA GLY A 177 21.50 -10.58 -3.30
C GLY A 177 20.23 -9.83 -2.91
N LEU A 178 20.39 -8.59 -2.45
CA LEU A 178 19.28 -7.72 -2.07
C LEU A 178 19.29 -6.44 -2.89
N VAL A 179 18.13 -6.05 -3.41
CA VAL A 179 17.92 -4.84 -4.22
C VAL A 179 16.77 -4.01 -3.67
N LEU A 180 16.90 -2.69 -3.67
CA LEU A 180 15.81 -1.80 -3.27
C LEU A 180 14.78 -1.64 -4.40
N PRO A 181 13.48 -1.66 -4.09
CA PRO A 181 12.43 -1.26 -5.04
C PRO A 181 12.37 0.25 -5.20
N ASP A 182 13.45 0.87 -5.69
CA ASP A 182 13.64 2.32 -5.70
C ASP A 182 13.74 2.92 -7.10
N TYR A 183 13.35 2.18 -8.15
CA TYR A 183 13.45 2.55 -9.57
C TYR A 183 14.89 2.58 -10.13
N HIS A 184 15.91 2.24 -9.33
CA HIS A 184 17.32 2.33 -9.73
C HIS A 184 18.07 1.00 -9.60
N ASP A 185 17.38 -0.08 -9.18
CA ASP A 185 17.98 -1.39 -8.88
C ASP A 185 19.14 -1.29 -7.86
N THR A 186 19.03 -0.39 -6.89
CA THR A 186 20.10 -0.17 -5.90
C THR A 186 20.40 -1.46 -5.14
N VAL A 187 21.60 -1.99 -5.32
CA VAL A 187 22.07 -3.19 -4.64
C VAL A 187 22.49 -2.83 -3.21
N VAL A 188 21.83 -3.42 -2.22
CA VAL A 188 22.14 -3.24 -0.79
C VAL A 188 22.83 -4.46 -0.18
N ALA A 189 22.78 -5.60 -0.86
CA ALA A 189 23.65 -6.73 -0.59
C ALA A 189 24.06 -7.39 -1.91
N ASP A 190 25.37 -7.57 -2.10
CA ASP A 190 25.93 -8.11 -3.34
C ASP A 190 25.42 -9.52 -3.67
N PHE A 191 25.41 -9.87 -4.96
CA PHE A 191 25.05 -11.19 -5.46
C PHE A 191 26.18 -12.21 -5.24
N VAL A 192 26.46 -12.52 -3.97
CA VAL A 192 27.54 -13.42 -3.54
C VAL A 192 27.07 -14.55 -2.64
N TYR A 193 25.80 -14.52 -2.24
CA TYR A 193 25.23 -15.48 -1.29
C TYR A 193 24.63 -16.68 -2.02
N ASP A 194 24.72 -17.84 -1.38
CA ASP A 194 24.10 -19.08 -1.84
C ASP A 194 22.58 -19.06 -1.60
N ASP A 195 22.15 -18.44 -0.50
CA ASP A 195 20.75 -18.24 -0.15
C ASP A 195 20.59 -16.99 0.74
N ILE A 196 19.41 -16.37 0.71
CA ILE A 196 19.00 -15.33 1.66
C ILE A 196 17.59 -15.67 2.17
N ALA A 197 17.49 -15.85 3.47
CA ALA A 197 16.25 -16.05 4.20
C ALA A 197 15.88 -14.80 5.00
N LEU A 198 14.60 -14.73 5.35
CA LEU A 198 14.06 -13.63 6.13
C LEU A 198 13.75 -14.09 7.55
N ARG A 199 14.04 -13.23 8.52
CA ARG A 199 13.84 -13.42 9.96
C ARG A 199 12.66 -12.59 10.47
N ASP A 200 12.13 -13.00 11.62
CA ASP A 200 11.04 -12.27 12.30
C ASP A 200 11.54 -11.07 13.13
N GLU A 201 12.85 -10.98 13.39
CA GLU A 201 13.48 -9.92 14.18
C GLU A 201 14.72 -9.35 13.47
N PRO A 202 15.05 -8.05 13.70
CA PRO A 202 16.27 -7.45 13.18
C PRO A 202 17.56 -8.18 13.62
N PRO A 203 18.62 -8.17 12.80
CA PRO A 203 18.63 -7.84 11.38
C PRO A 203 17.77 -8.80 10.55
N TYR A 204 16.90 -8.28 9.68
CA TYR A 204 15.81 -9.06 9.08
C TYR A 204 16.27 -10.09 8.04
N PHE A 205 17.50 -10.00 7.55
CA PHE A 205 18.02 -10.88 6.52
C PHE A 205 19.15 -11.75 7.07
N GLU A 206 19.03 -13.05 6.81
CA GLU A 206 20.04 -14.05 7.09
C GLU A 206 20.51 -14.65 5.76
N ALA A 207 21.80 -14.57 5.49
CA ALA A 207 22.39 -15.06 4.27
C ALA A 207 23.31 -16.25 4.53
N THR A 208 23.35 -17.19 3.60
CA THR A 208 24.33 -18.28 3.60
C THR A 208 25.39 -18.00 2.55
N LYS A 209 26.66 -18.07 2.94
CA LYS A 209 27.80 -17.95 2.03
C LYS A 209 28.84 -19.02 2.35
N ASP A 210 29.13 -19.88 1.39
CA ASP A 210 30.14 -20.95 1.52
C ASP A 210 29.87 -21.84 2.74
N GLY A 211 28.60 -22.14 3.00
CA GLY A 211 28.14 -22.95 4.13
C GLY A 211 28.16 -22.25 5.49
N LYS A 212 28.41 -20.93 5.53
CA LYS A 212 28.36 -20.11 6.77
C LYS A 212 27.19 -19.15 6.74
N THR A 213 26.52 -19.03 7.88
CA THR A 213 25.44 -18.06 8.11
C THR A 213 26.00 -16.68 8.46
N VAL A 214 25.46 -15.63 7.84
CA VAL A 214 25.80 -14.22 8.06
C VAL A 214 24.52 -13.42 8.19
N LEU A 215 24.44 -12.52 9.18
CA LEU A 215 23.32 -11.59 9.30
C LEU A 215 23.62 -10.31 8.50
N LEU A 216 22.65 -9.83 7.75
CA LEU A 216 22.76 -8.60 6.96
C LEU A 216 21.99 -7.48 7.65
N ASP A 217 22.71 -6.41 8.00
CA ASP A 217 22.15 -5.18 8.55
C ASP A 217 22.00 -4.17 7.41
N VAL A 218 20.82 -4.19 6.78
CA VAL A 218 20.45 -3.40 5.59
C VAL A 218 19.13 -2.67 5.82
#